data_AF-A0A2V9AMF8-F1
#
_entry.id   AF-A0A2V9AMF8-F1
#
_cell.length_a   1.000
_cell.length_b   1.000
_cell.length_c   1.000
_cell.angle_alpha   90.00
_cell.angle_beta   90.00
_cell.angle_gamma   90.00
#
_symmetry.space_group_name_H-M   'P 1'
#
loop_
_entity.id
_entity.type
_entity.pdbx_description
1 polymer ?
#
loop_
_entity_poly.entity_id
_entity_poly.type
_entity_poly.pdbx_seq_one_letter_code
_entity_poly.pdbx_strand_id
1 'polypeptide(L)' 'MYDHVVTINNTHWPAYWKPGATLVDLRMFDPNARSAKPRLIFRPEKLRELGIPAALIEAAAKSDPQGFLLFDDLPNQT' A
#
# COMPACT_ATOMS: atom_id res chain seq x y z
N MET A 1 0.90 20.32 0.01
CA MET A 1 0.09 19.13 0.33
C MET A 1 -0.09 18.40 -0.99
N TYR A 2 0.46 17.21 -1.15
CA TYR A 2 0.39 16.47 -2.41
C TYR A 2 -0.83 15.54 -2.34
N ASP A 3 -1.97 16.01 -2.84
CA ASP A 3 -3.29 15.36 -2.74
C ASP A 3 -3.53 14.30 -3.84
N HIS A 4 -2.47 13.84 -4.48
CA HIS A 4 -2.60 13.08 -5.73
C HIS A 4 -1.80 11.79 -5.67
N VAL A 5 -2.56 10.71 -5.77
CA VAL A 5 -2.08 9.33 -5.87
C VAL A 5 -2.12 8.93 -7.34
N VAL A 6 -1.04 8.33 -7.81
CA VAL A 6 -0.95 7.74 -9.14
C VAL A 6 -0.93 6.23 -8.98
N THR A 7 -1.85 5.52 -9.62
CA THR A 7 -1.93 4.04 -9.56
C THR A 7 -1.67 3.40 -10.92
N ILE A 8 -1.12 2.18 -10.88
CA ILE A 8 -0.79 1.36 -12.05
C ILE A 8 -1.85 0.27 -12.16
N ASN A 9 -2.57 0.22 -13.29
CA ASN A 9 -3.54 -0.83 -13.63
C ASN A 9 -3.09 -1.52 -14.92
N ASN A 10 -3.06 -2.85 -14.93
CA ASN A 10 -2.67 -3.66 -16.09
C ASN A 10 -3.67 -3.62 -17.28
N THR A 11 -4.84 -3.01 -17.13
CA THR A 11 -5.79 -2.76 -18.24
C THR A 11 -5.67 -1.35 -18.84
N HIS A 12 -5.06 -0.41 -18.13
CA HIS A 12 -4.97 0.99 -18.55
C HIS A 12 -3.57 1.53 -18.22
N TRP A 13 -2.66 1.42 -19.18
CA TRP A 13 -1.30 1.94 -19.08
C TRP A 13 -1.29 3.47 -19.11
N PRO A 14 -0.30 4.15 -18.49
CA PRO A 14 0.69 3.65 -17.52
C PRO A 14 0.46 4.14 -16.09
N ALA A 15 -0.41 5.12 -15.92
CA ALA A 15 -0.70 5.81 -14.67
C ALA A 15 -1.96 6.64 -14.93
N TYR A 16 -3.05 6.38 -14.22
CA TYR A 16 -4.26 7.19 -14.35
C TYR A 16 -4.63 7.76 -12.99
N TRP A 17 -4.98 9.04 -13.01
CA TRP A 17 -5.47 9.74 -11.85
C TRP A 17 -6.86 9.20 -11.53
N LYS A 18 -7.04 8.68 -10.31
CA LYS A 18 -8.35 8.30 -9.78
C LYS A 18 -8.78 9.37 -8.77
N PRO A 19 -9.63 10.34 -9.16
CA PRO A 19 -10.10 11.38 -8.26
C PRO A 19 -10.82 10.77 -7.06
N GLY A 20 -10.50 11.21 -5.84
CA GLY A 20 -11.12 10.71 -4.61
C GLY A 20 -10.46 9.46 -4.01
N ALA A 21 -9.51 8.83 -4.72
CA ALA A 21 -8.89 7.61 -4.24
C ALA A 21 -7.80 7.86 -3.19
N THR A 22 -7.82 7.04 -2.14
CA THR A 22 -6.81 7.08 -1.07
C THR A 22 -5.77 6.00 -1.28
N LEU A 23 -4.50 6.39 -1.42
CA LEU A 23 -3.35 5.49 -1.33
C LEU A 23 -2.96 5.33 0.12
N VAL A 24 -2.85 4.09 0.55
CA VAL A 24 -2.33 3.74 1.86
C VAL A 24 -1.04 2.96 1.69
N ASP A 25 -0.03 3.38 2.44
CA ASP A 25 1.25 2.70 2.56
C ASP A 25 1.23 1.85 3.84
N LEU A 26 1.23 0.52 3.68
CA LEU A 26 1.26 -0.45 4.77
C LEU A 26 2.70 -0.86 5.14
N ARG A 27 3.72 -0.24 4.55
CA ARG A 27 5.11 -0.53 4.92
C ARG A 27 5.42 0.08 6.28
N MET A 28 6.25 -0.63 7.03
CA MET A 28 6.68 -0.25 8.37
C MET A 28 8.15 0.14 8.34
N PHE A 29 8.58 0.99 9.27
CA PHE A 29 10.00 1.23 9.46
C PHE A 29 10.74 -0.07 9.77
N ASP A 30 11.85 -0.29 9.07
CA ASP A 30 12.73 -1.41 9.32
C ASP A 30 13.40 -1.23 10.69
N PRO A 31 13.08 -2.07 11.70
CA PRO A 31 13.67 -1.95 13.03
C PRO A 31 15.17 -2.31 13.03
N ASN A 32 15.63 -3.04 12.00
CA ASN A 32 17.03 -3.43 11.83
C ASN A 32 17.83 -2.38 11.05
N ALA A 33 17.16 -1.38 10.47
CA ALA A 33 17.82 -0.24 9.86
C ALA A 33 18.37 0.69 10.96
N ARG A 34 19.45 0.26 11.64
CA ARG A 34 20.38 1.16 12.37
C ARG A 34 21.19 2.04 11.41
N SER A 35 20.64 2.33 10.23
CA SER A 35 21.25 3.12 9.18
C SER A 35 20.80 4.57 9.33
N ALA A 36 21.68 5.52 8.99
CA ALA A 36 21.34 6.95 8.91
C ALA A 36 20.20 7.24 7.91
N LYS A 37 19.73 6.24 7.15
CA LYS A 37 18.59 6.31 6.25
C LYS A 37 17.52 5.29 6.67
N PRO A 38 16.43 5.72 7.34
CA PRO A 38 15.33 4.83 7.66
C PRO A 38 14.71 4.28 6.37
N ARG A 39 14.38 2.99 6.37
CA ARG A 39 13.74 2.31 5.22
C ARG A 39 12.38 1.80 5.62
N LEU A 40 11.43 1.89 4.70
CA LEU A 40 10.11 1.29 4.83
C LEU A 40 10.14 -0.10 4.18
N ILE A 41 9.69 -1.11 4.92
CA ILE A 41 9.63 -2.50 4.48
C ILE A 41 8.22 -3.05 4.67
N PHE A 42 7.74 -3.80 3.69
CA PHE A 42 6.45 -4.48 3.79
C PHE A 42 6.60 -5.75 4.64
N ARG A 43 5.82 -5.87 5.73
CA ARG A 43 5.89 -6.98 6.70
C ARG A 43 4.51 -7.60 6.91
N PRO A 44 4.04 -8.47 5.99
CA PRO A 44 2.67 -9.00 6.03
C PRO A 44 2.35 -9.73 7.34
N GLU A 45 3.28 -10.51 7.89
CA GLU A 45 3.07 -11.19 9.17
C GLU A 45 2.85 -10.21 10.33
N LYS A 46 3.61 -9.11 10.36
CA LYS A 46 3.45 -8.11 11.42
C LYS A 46 2.13 -7.35 11.30
N LEU A 47 1.67 -7.10 10.07
CA LEU A 47 0.36 -6.50 9.82
C LEU A 47 -0.78 -7.42 10.28
N ARG A 48 -0.65 -8.74 10.09
CA ARG A 48 -1.61 -9.73 10.62
C ARG A 48 -1.66 -9.70 12.16
N GLU A 49 -0.50 -9.66 12.81
CA GLU A 49 -0.42 -9.52 14.28
C GLU A 49 -1.09 -8.23 14.79
N LEU A 50 -1.04 -7.15 14.00
CA LEU A 50 -1.69 -5.87 14.31
C LEU A 50 -3.19 -5.84 14.00
N GLY A 51 -3.77 -6.96 13.55
CA GLY A 51 -5.19 -7.07 13.25
C GLY A 51 -5.61 -6.45 11.90
N ILE A 52 -4.66 -6.16 11.01
CA ILE A 52 -5.00 -5.69 9.67
C ILE A 52 -5.66 -6.84 8.89
N PRO A 53 -6.83 -6.62 8.25
CA PRO A 53 -7.53 -7.67 7.54
C PRO A 53 -6.67 -8.30 6.43
N ALA A 54 -6.72 -9.63 6.32
CA ALA A 54 -5.92 -10.38 5.35
C ALA A 54 -6.12 -9.90 3.91
N ALA A 55 -7.35 -9.54 3.52
CA ALA A 55 -7.65 -9.01 2.20
C ALA A 55 -6.85 -7.74 1.85
N LEU A 56 -6.63 -6.85 2.83
CA LEU A 56 -5.83 -5.63 2.63
C LEU A 56 -4.35 -5.95 2.47
N ILE A 57 -3.85 -6.91 3.26
CA ILE A 57 -2.47 -7.36 3.19
C ILE A 57 -2.20 -8.04 1.86
N GLU A 58 -3.12 -8.88 1.38
CA GLU A 58 -3.02 -9.56 0.09
C GLU A 58 -3.10 -8.59 -1.09
N ALA A 59 -3.99 -7.59 -1.02
CA ALA A 59 -4.04 -6.52 -2.03
C ALA A 59 -2.73 -5.73 -2.06
N ALA A 60 -2.21 -5.35 -0.90
CA ALA A 60 -0.94 -4.62 -0.79
C ALA A 60 0.27 -5.46 -1.26
N ALA A 61 0.23 -6.79 -1.08
CA ALA A 61 1.29 -7.69 -1.55
C ALA A 61 1.36 -7.80 -3.08
N LYS A 62 0.29 -7.43 -3.80
CA LYS A 62 0.22 -7.43 -5.27
C LYS A 62 0.74 -6.14 -5.90
N SER A 63 0.97 -5.10 -5.10
CA SER A 63 1.54 -3.83 -5.58
C SER A 63 3.04 -3.94 -5.86
N ASP A 64 3.53 -3.07 -6.74
CA ASP A 64 4.96 -2.89 -7.01
C ASP A 64 5.35 -1.42 -6.86
N PRO A 65 6.16 -1.05 -5.85
CA PRO A 65 6.72 -1.92 -4.81
C PRO A 65 5.65 -2.39 -3.81
N GLN A 66 5.86 -3.54 -3.18
CA GLN A 66 4.90 -4.12 -2.24
C GLN A 66 4.59 -3.21 -1.06
N GLY A 67 3.35 -3.30 -0.57
CA GLY A 67 2.85 -2.58 0.59
C GLY A 67 1.96 -1.38 0.28
N PHE A 68 1.70 -1.10 -0.99
CA PHE A 68 0.75 -0.05 -1.39
C PHE A 68 -0.64 -0.59 -1.66
N LEU A 69 -1.65 0.13 -1.19
CA LEU A 69 -3.05 -0.21 -1.33
C LEU A 69 -3.83 1.00 -1.82
N LEU A 70 -4.61 0.84 -2.89
CA LEU A 70 -5.62 1.80 -3.29
C LEU A 70 -6.95 1.40 -2.65
N PHE A 71 -7.44 2.20 -1.69
CA PHE A 71 -8.62 1.83 -0.91
C PHE A 71 -9.91 1.70 -1.74
N ASP A 72 -10.03 2.47 -2.81
CA ASP A 72 -11.22 2.45 -3.69
C ASP A 72 -11.34 1.21 -4.59
N ASP A 73 -10.34 0.33 -4.59
CA ASP A 73 -10.36 -0.93 -5.37
C ASP A 73 -10.80 -2.14 -4.52
N LEU A 74 -11.13 -1.91 -3.24
CA LEU A 74 -11.59 -2.96 -2.34
C LEU A 74 -13.11 -3.11 -2.44
N PRO A 75 -13.63 -4.29 -2.85
CA PRO A 75 -15.07 -4.51 -2.87
C PRO A 75 -15.64 -4.50 -1.44
N ASN A 76 -16.74 -3.76 -1.24
CA ASN A 76 -17.55 -3.69 -0.01
C ASN A 76 -16.86 -3.06 1.23
N GLN A 77 -16.64 -1.74 1.19
CA GLN A 77 -16.52 -0.92 2.40
C GLN A 77 -17.63 0.14 2.39
N THR A 78 -18.88 -0.31 2.54
CA THR A 78 -20.02 0.53 2.96
C THR A 78 -20.11 0.58 4.46
#